data_AF-A0A8J4SUJ5-F1
#
_entry.id   AF-A0A8J4SUJ5-F1
#
_cell.length_a   1.000
_cell.length_b   1.000
_cell.length_c   1.000
_cell.angle_alpha   90.00
_cell.angle_beta   90.00
_cell.angle_gamma   90.00
#
_symmetry.space_group_name_H-M   'P 1'
#
loop_
_entity.id
_entity.type
_entity.pdbx_description
1 polymer ?
#
loop_
_entity_poly.entity_id
_entity_poly.type
_entity_poly.pdbx_seq_one_letter_code
_entity_poly.pdbx_strand_id
1 'polypeptide(L)' 'MKIAALEGQQKELAAALEDPAAYTPGGHATAINRDLSALSQDLARLTAEWESATATVSAP' A
#
# COMPACT_ATOMS: atom_id res chain seq x y z
N MET A 1 -11.88 -1.37 8.07
CA MET A 1 -11.56 -0.12 7.33
C MET A 1 -10.63 -0.47 6.16
N LYS A 2 -10.96 -0.05 4.92
CA LYS A 2 -10.20 -0.44 3.71
C LYS A 2 -8.76 0.08 3.71
N ILE A 3 -8.55 1.34 4.12
CA ILE A 3 -7.21 1.96 4.23
C ILE A 3 -6.32 1.14 5.18
N ALA A 4 -6.78 0.87 6.40
CA ALA A 4 -6.02 0.08 7.39
C ALA A 4 -5.66 -1.35 6.90
N ALA A 5 -6.52 -1.98 6.09
CA ALA A 5 -6.23 -3.28 5.51
C ALA A 5 -5.10 -3.20 4.46
N LEU A 6 -5.13 -2.18 3.60
CA LEU A 6 -4.09 -1.94 2.60
C LEU A 6 -2.76 -1.55 3.26
N GLU A 7 -2.78 -0.76 4.33
CA GLU A 7 -1.58 -0.45 5.12
C GLU A 7 -0.97 -1.72 5.76
N GLY A 8 -1.81 -2.66 6.20
CA GLY A 8 -1.38 -3.97 6.67
C GLY A 8 -0.66 -4.76 5.57
N GLN A 9 -1.27 -4.85 4.40
CA GLN A 9 -0.67 -5.50 3.23
C GLN A 9 0.63 -4.81 2.78
N GLN A 10 0.71 -3.48 2.86
CA GLN A 10 1.95 -2.75 2.57
C GLN A 10 3.10 -3.20 3.47
N LYS A 11 2.83 -3.36 4.78
CA LYS A 11 3.83 -3.81 5.76
C LYS A 11 4.28 -5.23 5.50
N GLU A 12 3.35 -6.13 5.17
CA GLU A 12 3.66 -7.53 4.85
C GLU A 12 4.56 -7.62 3.60
N LEU A 13 4.24 -6.88 2.54
CA LEU A 13 5.05 -6.84 1.32
C LEU A 13 6.42 -6.20 1.55
N ALA A 14 6.49 -5.13 2.37
CA ALA A 14 7.76 -4.52 2.74
C ALA A 14 8.64 -5.49 3.53
N ALA A 15 8.07 -6.22 4.50
CA ALA A 15 8.78 -7.25 5.24
C ALA A 15 9.27 -8.39 4.33
N ALA A 16 8.50 -8.77 3.31
CA ALA A 16 8.92 -9.77 2.33
C ALA A 16 10.15 -9.34 1.51
N LEU A 17 10.38 -8.03 1.33
CA LEU A 17 11.59 -7.50 0.68
C LEU A 17 12.83 -7.51 1.60
N GLU A 18 12.66 -7.74 2.89
CA GLU A 18 13.78 -7.89 3.83
C GLU A 18 14.47 -9.26 3.71
N ASP A 19 13.81 -10.25 3.09
CA ASP A 19 14.38 -11.56 2.81
C ASP A 19 15.36 -11.49 1.61
N PRO A 20 16.66 -11.79 1.80
CA PRO A 20 17.63 -11.84 0.71
C PRO A 20 17.24 -12.80 -0.43
N ALA A 21 16.46 -13.85 -0.13
CA ALA A 21 15.98 -14.81 -1.12
C ALA A 21 15.11 -14.15 -2.21
N ALA A 22 14.44 -13.03 -1.89
CA ALA A 22 13.62 -12.28 -2.83
C ALA A 22 14.43 -11.74 -4.03
N TYR A 23 15.74 -11.56 -3.88
CA TYR A 23 16.65 -11.00 -4.89
C TYR A 23 17.46 -12.05 -5.66
N THR A 24 17.27 -13.33 -5.36
CA THR A 24 17.93 -14.41 -6.11
C THR A 24 17.39 -14.51 -7.54
N PRO A 25 18.12 -15.13 -8.48
CA PRO A 25 17.59 -15.39 -9.82
C PRO A 25 16.27 -16.17 -9.73
N GLY A 26 15.19 -15.61 -10.29
CA GLY A 26 13.84 -16.18 -10.18
C GLY A 26 13.09 -15.79 -8.89
N GLY A 27 13.69 -14.97 -8.02
CA GLY A 27 13.06 -14.40 -6.84
C GLY A 27 11.95 -13.39 -7.17
N HIS A 28 11.24 -12.96 -6.12
CA HIS A 28 9.98 -12.22 -6.26
C HIS A 28 10.10 -10.71 -6.04
N ALA A 29 11.30 -10.15 -5.84
CA ALA A 29 11.48 -8.73 -5.54
C ALA A 29 10.80 -7.80 -6.57
N THR A 30 10.88 -8.10 -7.87
CA THR A 30 10.22 -7.28 -8.91
C THR A 30 8.69 -7.36 -8.82
N ALA A 31 8.14 -8.54 -8.52
CA ALA A 31 6.70 -8.70 -8.35
C ALA A 31 6.21 -7.95 -7.10
N ILE A 32 6.90 -8.12 -5.96
CA ILE A 32 6.58 -7.43 -4.71
C ILE A 32 6.64 -5.91 -4.89
N ASN A 33 7.65 -5.38 -5.58
CA ASN A 33 7.75 -3.93 -5.83
C ASN A 33 6.64 -3.40 -6.74
N ARG A 34 6.20 -4.17 -7.74
CA ARG A 34 5.03 -3.81 -8.57
C ARG A 34 3.76 -3.76 -7.71
N ASP A 35 3.58 -4.74 -6.84
CA ASP A 35 2.41 -4.83 -5.98
C ASP A 35 2.40 -3.70 -4.93
N LEU A 36 3.56 -3.36 -4.35
CA LEU A 36 3.75 -2.18 -3.48
C LEU A 36 3.44 -0.87 -4.21
N SER A 37 3.80 -0.76 -5.49
CA SER A 37 3.53 0.43 -6.30
C SER A 37 2.02 0.61 -6.53
N ALA A 38 1.33 -0.47 -6.88
CA ALA A 38 -0.12 -0.45 -7.04
C ALA A 38 -0.83 -0.11 -5.72
N LEU A 39 -0.39 -0.71 -4.61
CA LEU A 39 -0.99 -0.47 -3.30
C LEU A 39 -0.76 0.97 -2.81
N SER A 40 0.41 1.55 -3.10
CA SER A 40 0.70 2.95 -2.77
C SER A 40 -0.22 3.92 -3.53
N GLN A 41 -0.54 3.62 -4.80
CA GLN A 41 -1.50 4.41 -5.58
C GLN A 41 -2.91 4.32 -5.00
N ASP A 42 -3.34 3.11 -4.59
CA ASP A 42 -4.64 2.91 -3.98
C ASP A 42 -4.78 3.59 -2.62
N LEU A 43 -3.75 3.53 -1.77
CA LEU A 43 -3.71 4.25 -0.50
C LEU A 43 -3.82 5.76 -0.71
N ALA A 44 -3.01 6.33 -1.62
CA ALA A 44 -3.07 7.75 -1.91
C ALA A 44 -4.48 8.19 -2.37
N ARG A 45 -5.11 7.42 -3.26
CA ARG A 45 -6.48 7.68 -3.72
C ARG A 45 -7.49 7.61 -2.58
N LEU A 46 -7.48 6.53 -1.78
CA LEU A 46 -8.46 6.33 -0.71
C LEU A 46 -8.30 7.34 0.42
N THR A 47 -7.07 7.73 0.75
CA THR A 47 -6.79 8.78 1.73
C THR A 47 -7.37 10.11 1.25
N ALA A 48 -7.14 10.49 -0.01
CA ALA A 48 -7.71 11.72 -0.56
C ALA A 48 -9.26 11.70 -0.58
N GLU A 49 -9.87 10.57 -0.94
CA GLU A 49 -11.33 10.38 -0.88
C GLU A 49 -11.87 10.55 0.54
N TRP A 50 -11.18 9.97 1.53
CA TRP A 50 -11.55 10.09 2.94
C TRP A 50 -11.40 11.52 3.46
N GLU A 51 -10.29 12.19 3.16
CA GLU A 51 -10.05 13.59 3.52
C GLU A 51 -11.11 14.51 2.92
N SER A 52 -11.46 14.32 1.65
CA SER A 52 -12.52 15.09 0.98
C SER A 52 -13.88 14.89 1.65
N ALA A 53 -14.27 13.63 1.90
CA ALA A 53 -15.54 13.31 2.54
C ALA A 53 -15.64 13.91 3.96
N THR A 54 -14.58 13.81 4.75
CA THR A 54 -14.55 14.36 6.12
C THR A 54 -14.49 15.88 6.16
N ALA A 55 -13.85 16.52 5.18
CA ALA A 55 -13.89 17.97 5.01
C ALA A 55 -15.31 18.47 4.70
N THR A 56 -16.08 17.77 3.85
CA THR A 56 -17.47 18.14 3.54
C THR A 56 -18.41 18.02 4.74
N VAL A 57 -18.21 17.02 5.60
CA VAL A 57 -19.00 16.83 6.83
C VAL A 57 -18.65 17.84 7.93
N SER A 58 -17.44 18.42 7.88
CA SER A 58 -16.95 19.38 8.88
C SER A 58 -17.21 20.85 8.50
N ALA A 59 -17.82 21.11 7.33
CA ALA A 59 -18.21 22.46 6.92
C ALA A 59 -19.50 22.89 7.65
N PRO A 60 -19.53 24.09 8.26
CA PRO A 60 -20.67 24.59 9.04
C PRO A 60 -21.91 24.94 8.20
#